data_AF-A0AAV1Y782-F1
#
_entry.id   AF-A0AAV1Y782-F1
#
_cell.length_a   1.000
_cell.length_b   1.000
_cell.length_c   1.000
_cell.angle_alpha   90.00
_cell.angle_beta   90.00
_cell.angle_gamma   90.00
#
_symmetry.space_group_name_H-M   'P 1'
#
loop_
_entity.id
_entity.type
_entity.pdbx_description
1 polymer ?
#
loop_
_entity_poly.entity_id
_entity_poly.type
_entity_poly.pdbx_seq_one_letter_code
_entity_poly.pdbx_strand_id
1 'polypeptide(L)'
;MNMFASFTKPFAFPSCSVRADSEFGTKPNSLKPSSSSSSLHFQPHPLASKIVVKNLPYSTGETTLQKEFSNFGKIAEVKVVKDVITKRSKGFAFIQYTSQDDAMLALETMDQKVFHGRTICVEIATLGRDDFGARPKTSGPPKKWNLPQQEETVDCWY
;
A
#
# COMPACT_ATOMS: atom_id res chain seq x y z
N MET A 1 33.68 -63.22 -23.20
CA MET A 1 32.46 -62.87 -22.44
C MET A 1 32.95 -62.25 -21.14
N ASN A 2 32.73 -61.00 -20.70
CA ASN A 2 31.88 -59.86 -21.03
C ASN A 2 32.72 -58.60 -20.69
N MET A 3 32.86 -57.60 -21.56
CA MET A 3 31.95 -56.47 -21.82
C MET A 3 31.80 -55.50 -20.63
N PHE A 4 32.35 -54.30 -20.87
CA PHE A 4 31.85 -52.97 -20.52
C PHE A 4 31.93 -52.44 -19.07
N ALA A 5 32.83 -51.47 -18.96
CA ALA A 5 32.89 -50.38 -17.98
C ALA A 5 31.57 -49.61 -17.83
N SER A 6 31.36 -49.00 -16.66
CA SER A 6 30.74 -47.67 -16.55
C SER A 6 30.90 -47.04 -15.16
N PHE A 7 31.61 -45.92 -15.15
CA PHE A 7 31.24 -44.66 -14.51
C PHE A 7 31.39 -44.47 -12.98
N THR A 8 32.63 -44.48 -12.50
CA THR A 8 33.00 -43.78 -11.25
C THR A 8 33.18 -42.29 -11.53
N LYS A 9 32.21 -41.44 -11.14
CA LYS A 9 32.39 -39.98 -11.14
C LYS A 9 33.31 -39.57 -9.97
N PRO A 10 34.28 -38.67 -10.19
CA PRO A 10 35.23 -38.25 -9.18
C PRO A 10 34.61 -37.28 -8.16
N PHE A 11 34.82 -37.61 -6.89
CA PHE A 11 34.84 -36.65 -5.78
C PHE A 11 35.93 -35.61 -6.08
N ALA A 12 35.54 -34.36 -6.34
CA ALA A 12 36.46 -33.24 -6.44
C ALA A 12 36.13 -32.24 -5.33
N PHE A 13 36.85 -32.35 -4.23
CA PHE A 13 37.05 -31.27 -3.26
C PHE A 13 38.18 -30.38 -3.76
N PRO A 14 37.98 -29.07 -3.94
CA PRO A 14 39.09 -28.13 -3.95
C PRO A 14 39.53 -27.84 -2.51
N SER A 15 40.79 -28.20 -2.30
CA SER A 15 41.69 -27.89 -1.21
C SER A 15 41.53 -26.51 -0.59
N CYS A 16 41.69 -26.49 0.72
CA CYS A 16 42.00 -25.35 1.57
C CYS A 16 43.04 -24.40 0.94
N SER A 17 42.81 -23.10 1.11
CA SER A 17 43.67 -22.20 1.91
C SER A 17 43.66 -20.79 1.32
N VAL A 18 42.84 -19.92 1.89
CA VAL A 18 43.30 -18.55 2.15
C VAL A 18 42.79 -18.12 3.51
N ARG A 19 43.74 -18.04 4.42
CA ARG A 19 43.65 -17.38 5.71
C ARG A 19 43.71 -15.87 5.46
N ALA A 20 42.72 -15.13 5.91
CA ALA A 20 42.82 -13.69 6.06
C ALA A 20 42.02 -13.29 7.31
N ASP A 21 42.75 -13.16 8.40
CA ASP A 21 42.42 -12.39 9.58
C ASP A 21 42.11 -10.93 9.17
N SER A 22 40.99 -10.34 9.61
CA SER A 22 41.01 -9.00 10.25
C SER A 22 39.60 -8.57 10.69
N GLU A 23 39.52 -8.28 11.98
CA GLU A 23 38.63 -7.33 12.66
C GLU A 23 37.12 -7.46 12.45
N PHE A 24 36.49 -8.04 13.46
CA PHE A 24 35.13 -7.70 13.90
C PHE A 24 35.09 -6.22 14.31
N GLY A 25 35.06 -5.35 13.31
CA GLY A 25 34.67 -3.96 13.41
C GLY A 25 33.20 -3.90 13.76
N THR A 26 32.91 -4.11 15.04
CA THR A 26 31.62 -3.78 15.62
C THR A 26 31.31 -2.32 15.29
N LYS A 27 30.09 -2.12 14.78
CA LYS A 27 29.32 -0.86 14.72
C LYS A 27 29.51 -0.04 13.43
N PRO A 28 28.67 -0.27 12.41
CA PRO A 28 28.25 0.83 11.57
C PRO A 28 27.45 1.83 12.41
N ASN A 29 28.02 3.02 12.52
CA ASN A 29 27.34 4.30 12.49
C ASN A 29 26.41 4.60 13.68
N SER A 30 27.02 5.14 14.73
CA SER A 30 26.35 6.00 15.69
C SER A 30 25.92 7.30 15.01
N LEU A 31 24.74 7.28 14.39
CA LEU A 31 23.96 8.48 14.11
C LEU A 31 22.63 8.32 14.84
N LYS A 32 22.59 8.78 16.10
CA LYS A 32 21.37 9.41 16.59
C LYS A 32 21.44 10.88 16.16
N PRO A 33 20.61 11.36 15.24
CA PRO A 33 19.99 12.64 15.48
C PRO A 33 18.98 12.42 16.61
N SER A 34 19.25 13.04 17.74
CA SER A 34 18.20 13.45 18.66
C SER A 34 17.15 14.25 17.88
N SER A 35 15.94 13.75 17.78
CA SER A 35 14.75 14.57 17.53
C SER A 35 13.61 13.96 18.35
N SER A 36 13.42 14.38 19.59
CA SER A 36 12.49 15.47 19.89
C SER A 36 11.35 15.54 18.87
N SER A 37 10.20 15.00 19.27
CA SER A 37 8.86 15.49 18.92
C SER A 37 8.51 15.65 17.44
N SER A 38 7.51 14.87 17.03
CA SER A 38 6.47 15.26 16.08
C SER A 38 6.95 15.76 14.71
N SER A 39 7.05 14.85 13.76
CA SER A 39 6.35 14.94 12.50
C SER A 39 6.51 13.59 11.84
N LEU A 40 5.40 12.96 11.46
CA LEU A 40 5.44 11.92 10.44
C LEU A 40 6.30 12.50 9.32
N HIS A 41 7.50 11.94 9.11
CA HIS A 41 8.29 12.26 7.93
C HIS A 41 7.51 11.66 6.77
N PHE A 42 6.49 12.39 6.33
CA PHE A 42 5.74 12.13 5.13
C PHE A 42 6.70 12.50 4.02
N GLN A 43 7.63 11.59 3.69
CA GLN A 43 8.41 11.69 2.47
C GLN A 43 7.35 11.82 1.38
N PRO A 44 7.30 12.95 0.65
CA PRO A 44 6.34 13.13 -0.43
C PRO A 44 6.79 12.23 -1.58
N HIS A 45 6.51 10.94 -1.45
CA HIS A 45 6.67 10.02 -2.55
C HIS A 45 5.55 10.33 -3.54
N PRO A 46 5.87 10.40 -4.84
CA PRO A 46 4.86 10.64 -5.84
C PRO A 46 3.77 9.56 -5.74
N LEU A 47 2.52 9.97 -5.93
CA LEU A 47 1.36 9.08 -5.86
C LEU A 47 1.45 7.92 -6.85
N ALA A 48 2.21 8.12 -7.92
CA ALA A 48 2.50 7.09 -8.91
C ALA A 48 3.24 5.87 -8.33
N SER A 49 3.89 6.00 -7.17
CA SER A 49 4.53 4.87 -6.46
C SER A 49 3.59 4.19 -5.45
N LYS A 50 2.32 4.62 -5.36
CA LYS A 50 1.32 4.04 -4.48
C LYS A 50 0.42 3.07 -5.23
N ILE A 51 0.22 1.89 -4.67
CA ILE A 51 -0.70 0.87 -5.19
C ILE A 51 -1.77 0.52 -4.16
N VAL A 52 -2.93 0.11 -4.66
CA VAL A 52 -4.01 -0.46 -3.87
C VAL A 52 -4.19 -1.92 -4.25
N VAL A 53 -4.29 -2.77 -3.24
CA VAL A 53 -4.57 -4.19 -3.41
C VAL A 53 -6.00 -4.44 -2.98
N LYS A 54 -6.81 -4.97 -3.90
CA LYS A 54 -8.24 -5.25 -3.76
C LYS A 54 -8.50 -6.75 -3.65
N ASN A 55 -9.65 -7.08 -3.07
CA ASN A 55 -10.14 -8.46 -2.88
C ASN A 55 -9.21 -9.33 -2.00
N LEU A 56 -8.58 -8.72 -0.99
CA LEU A 56 -7.74 -9.47 -0.05
C LEU A 56 -8.58 -10.33 0.90
N PRO A 57 -8.11 -11.52 1.27
CA PRO A 57 -8.73 -12.31 2.33
C PRO A 57 -8.61 -11.60 3.68
N TYR A 58 -9.62 -11.76 4.54
CA TYR A 58 -9.65 -11.13 5.86
C TYR A 58 -8.55 -11.61 6.83
N SER A 59 -7.97 -12.79 6.55
CA SER A 59 -6.85 -13.35 7.32
C SER A 59 -5.51 -12.68 7.00
N THR A 60 -5.42 -11.95 5.89
CA THR A 60 -4.17 -11.33 5.42
C THR A 60 -3.93 -10.00 6.14
N GLY A 61 -2.73 -9.86 6.69
CA GLY A 61 -2.30 -8.67 7.43
C GLY A 61 -1.20 -7.90 6.70
N GLU A 62 -0.75 -6.81 7.33
CA GLU A 62 0.33 -5.95 6.85
C GLU A 62 1.63 -6.74 6.69
N THR A 63 1.93 -7.64 7.63
CA THR A 63 3.16 -8.45 7.64
C THR A 63 3.25 -9.41 6.45
N THR A 64 2.13 -10.05 6.08
CA THR A 64 2.07 -10.95 4.92
C THR A 64 2.21 -10.18 3.62
N LEU A 65 1.54 -9.04 3.49
CA LEU A 65 1.67 -8.19 2.31
C LEU A 65 3.10 -7.67 2.17
N GLN A 66 3.69 -7.17 3.26
CA GLN A 66 5.06 -6.68 3.24
C GLN A 66 6.04 -7.74 2.74
N LYS A 67 5.90 -9.01 3.15
CA LYS A 67 6.77 -10.10 2.69
C LYS A 67 6.64 -10.36 1.19
N GLU A 68 5.42 -10.51 0.70
CA GLU A 68 5.14 -10.79 -0.73
C GLU A 68 5.58 -9.62 -1.62
N PHE A 69 5.26 -8.39 -1.21
CA PHE A 69 5.53 -7.19 -1.99
C PHE A 69 6.98 -6.70 -1.88
N SER A 70 7.71 -7.08 -0.84
CA SER A 70 9.14 -6.76 -0.70
C SER A 70 10.02 -7.48 -1.72
N ASN A 71 9.50 -8.48 -2.44
CA ASN A 71 10.23 -9.16 -3.51
C ASN A 71 10.36 -8.30 -4.78
N PHE A 72 9.45 -7.34 -4.99
CA PHE A 72 9.46 -6.48 -6.18
C PHE A 72 10.26 -5.20 -5.99
N GLY A 73 10.34 -4.69 -4.76
CA GLY A 73 11.05 -3.46 -4.49
C GLY A 73 10.96 -2.97 -3.06
N LYS A 74 11.47 -1.76 -2.83
CA LYS A 74 11.56 -1.19 -1.49
C LYS A 74 10.25 -0.50 -1.11
N ILE A 75 9.60 -1.03 -0.08
CA ILE A 75 8.35 -0.51 0.45
C ILE A 75 8.64 0.64 1.43
N ALA A 76 7.97 1.77 1.25
CA ALA A 76 8.00 2.92 2.15
C ALA A 76 6.94 2.80 3.27
N GLU A 77 5.71 2.40 2.93
CA GLU A 77 4.60 2.28 3.90
C GLU A 77 3.62 1.20 3.46
N VAL A 78 3.04 0.46 4.43
CA VAL A 78 1.93 -0.47 4.21
C VAL A 78 0.80 -0.09 5.17
N LYS A 79 -0.42 0.06 4.63
CA LYS A 79 -1.60 0.40 5.41
C LYS A 79 -2.78 -0.50 5.04
N VAL A 80 -3.20 -1.35 5.96
CA VAL A 80 -4.40 -2.18 5.75
C VAL A 80 -5.64 -1.45 6.25
N VAL A 81 -6.67 -1.37 5.40
CA VAL A 81 -7.93 -0.72 5.77
C VAL A 81 -8.78 -1.72 6.56
N LYS A 82 -8.89 -1.45 7.85
CA LYS A 82 -9.76 -2.18 8.77
C LYS A 82 -10.94 -1.29 9.16
N ASP A 83 -12.09 -1.92 9.35
CA ASP A 83 -13.25 -1.23 9.87
C ASP A 83 -13.04 -0.86 11.34
N VAL A 84 -13.35 0.38 11.72
CA VAL A 84 -13.05 0.90 13.07
C VAL A 84 -13.95 0.27 14.13
N ILE A 85 -15.20 -0.07 13.76
CA ILE A 85 -16.22 -0.54 14.69
C ILE A 85 -16.11 -2.05 14.85
N THR A 86 -16.12 -2.77 13.73
CA THR A 86 -16.10 -4.26 13.75
C THR A 86 -14.70 -4.83 13.85
N LYS A 87 -13.65 -4.00 13.70
CA LYS A 87 -12.22 -4.41 13.61
C LYS A 87 -11.93 -5.46 12.53
N ARG A 88 -12.88 -5.71 11.62
CA ARG A 88 -12.71 -6.64 10.50
C ARG A 88 -12.00 -5.92 9.36
N SER A 89 -11.08 -6.62 8.70
CA SER A 89 -10.43 -6.11 7.49
C SER A 89 -11.48 -5.90 6.40
N LYS A 90 -11.43 -4.78 5.66
CA LYS A 90 -12.34 -4.55 4.52
C LYS A 90 -11.92 -5.32 3.26
N GLY A 91 -10.79 -6.02 3.30
CA GLY A 91 -10.22 -6.71 2.14
C GLY A 91 -9.48 -5.78 1.17
N PHE A 92 -9.01 -4.63 1.67
CA PHE A 92 -8.24 -3.65 0.90
C PHE A 92 -7.01 -3.19 1.67
N ALA A 93 -5.91 -2.98 0.96
CA ALA A 93 -4.67 -2.46 1.51
C ALA A 93 -4.03 -1.45 0.56
N PHE A 94 -3.33 -0.48 1.12
CA PHE A 94 -2.52 0.49 0.40
C PHE A 94 -1.04 0.21 0.67
N ILE A 95 -0.24 0.18 -0.39
CA ILE A 95 1.20 -0.01 -0.31
C ILE A 95 1.86 1.15 -1.05
N GLN A 96 2.77 1.83 -0.37
CA GLN A 96 3.58 2.90 -0.93
C GLN A 96 4.98 2.36 -1.17
N TYR A 97 5.47 2.43 -2.39
CA TYR A 97 6.87 2.18 -2.74
C TYR A 97 7.69 3.46 -2.69
N THR A 98 9.01 3.30 -2.59
CA THR A 98 9.96 4.40 -2.77
C THR A 98 10.13 4.79 -4.24
N SER A 99 9.91 3.84 -5.15
CA SER A 99 10.12 4.00 -6.60
C SER A 99 8.83 3.68 -7.36
N GLN A 100 8.57 4.40 -8.45
CA GLN A 100 7.42 4.12 -9.32
C GLN A 100 7.61 2.84 -10.14
N ASP A 101 8.83 2.56 -10.59
CA ASP A 101 9.11 1.37 -11.41
C ASP A 101 8.81 0.07 -10.65
N ASP A 102 9.23 0.00 -9.37
CA ASP A 102 8.93 -1.11 -8.45
C ASP A 102 7.40 -1.32 -8.30
N ALA A 103 6.65 -0.22 -8.24
CA ALA A 103 5.20 -0.26 -8.11
C ALA A 103 4.53 -0.80 -9.39
N MET A 104 5.02 -0.44 -10.58
CA MET A 104 4.52 -0.96 -11.85
C MET A 104 4.87 -2.45 -12.03
N LEU A 105 6.07 -2.87 -11.65
CA LEU A 105 6.47 -4.28 -11.69
C LEU A 105 5.57 -5.13 -10.79
N ALA A 106 5.29 -4.64 -9.57
CA ALA A 106 4.39 -5.29 -8.64
C ALA A 106 2.95 -5.36 -9.19
N LEU A 107 2.48 -4.30 -9.84
CA LEU A 107 1.18 -4.25 -10.50
C LEU A 107 1.07 -5.36 -11.57
N GLU A 108 1.99 -5.38 -12.54
CA GLU A 108 1.97 -6.33 -13.65
C GLU A 108 2.11 -7.79 -13.19
N THR A 109 2.92 -8.02 -12.15
CA THR A 109 3.24 -9.37 -11.70
C THR A 109 2.21 -9.93 -10.71
N MET A 110 1.58 -9.07 -9.89
CA MET A 110 0.65 -9.51 -8.83
C MET A 110 -0.81 -9.30 -9.16
N ASP A 111 -1.14 -8.53 -10.20
CA ASP A 111 -2.52 -8.42 -10.65
C ASP A 111 -3.07 -9.79 -11.08
N GLN A 112 -4.32 -10.05 -10.72
CA GLN A 112 -5.06 -11.30 -10.99
C GLN A 112 -4.43 -12.59 -10.44
N LYS A 113 -3.51 -12.52 -9.47
CA LYS A 113 -3.00 -13.73 -8.81
C LYS A 113 -3.99 -14.31 -7.80
N VAL A 114 -3.98 -15.63 -7.66
CA VAL A 114 -4.78 -16.32 -6.64
C VAL A 114 -4.01 -16.31 -5.32
N PHE A 115 -4.54 -15.61 -4.32
CA PHE A 115 -4.00 -15.50 -2.97
C PHE A 115 -5.00 -16.07 -1.95
N HIS A 116 -4.64 -17.15 -1.27
CA HIS A 116 -5.50 -17.88 -0.32
C HIS A 116 -6.91 -18.20 -0.86
N GLY A 117 -6.98 -18.66 -2.11
CA GLY A 117 -8.25 -19.06 -2.75
C GLY A 117 -9.11 -17.89 -3.24
N ARG A 118 -8.59 -16.67 -3.26
CA ARG A 118 -9.24 -15.50 -3.88
C ARG A 118 -8.30 -14.82 -4.87
N THR A 119 -8.84 -14.35 -5.98
CA THR A 119 -8.06 -13.59 -6.96
C THR A 119 -7.88 -12.16 -6.47
N ILE A 120 -6.66 -11.75 -6.21
CA ILE A 120 -6.35 -10.36 -5.85
C ILE A 120 -6.28 -9.50 -7.10
N CYS A 121 -6.62 -8.23 -6.96
CA CYS A 121 -6.47 -7.24 -8.03
C CYS A 121 -5.60 -6.10 -7.51
N VAL A 122 -4.59 -5.72 -8.27
CA VAL A 122 -3.69 -4.62 -7.91
C VAL A 122 -3.96 -3.46 -8.86
N GLU A 123 -4.04 -2.25 -8.33
CA GLU A 123 -4.27 -1.05 -9.13
C GLU A 123 -3.38 0.09 -8.62
N ILE A 124 -3.03 1.04 -9.48
CA ILE A 124 -2.37 2.28 -9.07
C ILE A 124 -3.34 3.07 -8.19
N ALA A 125 -2.88 3.49 -7.01
CA ALA A 125 -3.72 4.21 -6.08
C ALA A 125 -3.89 5.66 -6.57
N THR A 126 -5.06 5.93 -7.12
CA THR A 126 -5.50 7.32 -7.31
C THR A 126 -5.83 7.90 -5.94
N LEU A 127 -5.14 8.98 -5.54
CA LEU A 127 -5.73 9.84 -4.52
C LEU A 127 -7.00 10.39 -5.16
N GLY A 128 -8.14 9.94 -4.65
CA GLY A 128 -9.42 10.53 -5.01
C GLY A 128 -9.24 12.03 -4.92
N ARG A 129 -9.53 12.72 -6.03
CA ARG A 129 -9.51 14.17 -6.13
C ARG A 129 -10.05 14.68 -4.80
N ASP A 130 -9.24 15.41 -4.05
CA ASP A 130 -9.77 16.32 -3.04
C ASP A 130 -10.98 16.99 -3.71
N ASP A 131 -12.13 17.00 -3.04
CA ASP A 131 -13.44 17.39 -3.58
C ASP A 131 -13.52 18.82 -4.17
N PHE A 132 -12.41 19.46 -4.56
CA PHE A 132 -12.30 20.64 -5.42
C PHE A 132 -12.89 20.46 -6.83
N GLY A 133 -13.33 19.25 -7.19
CA GLY A 133 -14.11 18.96 -8.40
C GLY A 133 -15.61 18.77 -8.16
N ALA A 134 -16.05 18.67 -6.90
CA ALA A 134 -17.44 18.97 -6.63
C ALA A 134 -17.59 20.45 -6.96
N ARG A 135 -18.56 20.81 -7.82
CA ARG A 135 -19.11 22.17 -7.73
C ARG A 135 -19.35 22.38 -6.23
N PRO A 136 -18.98 23.52 -5.63
CA PRO A 136 -19.44 23.79 -4.27
C PRO A 136 -20.91 23.37 -4.28
N LYS A 137 -21.33 22.53 -3.33
CA LYS A 137 -22.74 22.49 -3.00
C LYS A 137 -23.02 23.92 -2.59
N THR A 138 -23.30 24.77 -3.56
CA THR A 138 -24.02 26.00 -3.35
C THR A 138 -25.18 25.44 -2.57
N SER A 139 -25.21 25.77 -1.28
CA SER A 139 -26.44 25.73 -0.54
C SER A 139 -27.46 26.23 -1.54
N GLY A 140 -28.32 25.33 -2.05
CA GLY A 140 -29.27 25.69 -3.09
C GLY A 140 -29.99 26.98 -2.67
N PRO A 141 -30.65 27.67 -3.61
CA PRO A 141 -31.37 28.91 -3.30
C PRO A 141 -32.04 28.78 -1.92
N PRO A 142 -31.78 29.72 -0.98
CA PRO A 142 -32.11 29.54 0.42
C PRO A 142 -33.54 29.02 0.55
N LYS A 143 -33.75 28.00 1.38
CA LYS A 143 -35.05 27.36 1.56
C LYS A 143 -36.08 28.47 1.79
N LYS A 144 -36.94 28.71 0.80
CA LYS A 144 -38.01 29.70 0.91
C LYS A 144 -38.88 29.25 2.09
N TRP A 145 -38.89 30.06 3.13
CA TRP A 145 -39.88 29.91 4.17
C TRP A 145 -41.20 30.29 3.51
N ASN A 146 -42.16 29.37 3.47
CA ASN A 146 -43.52 29.74 3.13
C ASN A 146 -43.96 30.72 4.22
N LEU A 147 -44.09 31.99 3.84
CA LEU A 147 -44.93 32.93 4.58
C LEU A 147 -46.30 32.26 4.72
N PRO A 148 -46.87 32.14 5.92
CA PRO A 148 -48.28 31.80 6.03
C PRO A 148 -49.07 32.89 5.28
N GLN A 149 -49.63 32.50 4.13
CA GLN A 149 -50.80 33.17 3.59
C GLN A 149 -51.96 32.82 4.51
N GLN A 150 -52.31 33.75 5.38
CA GLN A 150 -53.63 33.94 5.98
C GLN A 150 -53.65 35.43 6.29
N GLU A 151 -54.09 36.24 5.32
CA GLU A 151 -55.49 36.67 5.22
C GLU A 151 -55.90 37.46 6.46
N GLU A 152 -55.69 38.77 6.39
CA GLU A 152 -56.68 39.71 6.91
C GLU A 152 -57.14 40.55 5.71
N THR A 153 -58.26 40.11 5.13
CA THR A 153 -59.23 40.98 4.51
C THR A 153 -59.64 42.02 5.55
N VAL A 154 -59.31 43.29 5.31
CA VAL A 154 -60.15 44.41 5.76
C VAL A 154 -59.90 45.61 4.85
N ASP A 155 -60.91 45.81 4.00
CA ASP A 155 -61.55 47.07 3.65
C ASP A 155 -60.68 48.24 3.20
N CYS A 156 -60.71 48.48 1.89
CA CYS A 156 -60.87 49.83 1.35
C CYS A 156 -61.26 49.66 -0.12
N TRP A 157 -62.56 49.60 -0.45
CA TRP A 157 -63.18 50.26 -1.62
C TRP A 157 -64.72 50.18 -1.48
N TYR A 158 -65.30 51.37 -1.27
CA TYR A 158 -66.71 51.81 -1.36
C TYR A 158 -67.68 51.53 -0.20
#